data_AF-A0A2N5ZZC7-F1
#
_entry.id   AF-A0A2N5ZZC7-F1
#
_cell.length_a   1.000
_cell.length_b   1.000
_cell.length_c   1.000
_cell.angle_alpha   90.00
_cell.angle_beta   90.00
_cell.angle_gamma   90.00
#
_symmetry.space_group_name_H-M   'P 1'
#
loop_
_entity.id
_entity.type
_entity.pdbx_description
1 polymer ?
#
loop_
_entity_poly.entity_id
_entity_poly.type
_entity_poly.pdbx_seq_one_letter_code
_entity_poly.pdbx_strand_id
1 'polypeptide(L)'
;MKALVKSKPEKGLWMEEVDIPEVGVNDILIKVKKSAICGTDLHIYRWDEWSQNTIKIGQTIGREYVGTVAKMGEGLTGFQIGDRVTGEGHIAGGHCRNCRRGRKHVCENTVG
;
A
#
# COMPACT_ATOMS: atom_id res chain seq x y z
N MET A 1 10.92 2.51 13.13
CA MET A 1 10.58 1.14 12.70
C MET A 1 11.28 0.87 11.40
N LYS A 2 11.79 -0.35 11.19
CA LYS A 2 12.52 -0.69 9.96
C LYS A 2 11.59 -0.75 8.76
N ALA A 3 11.96 -0.08 7.68
CA ALA A 3 11.25 -0.10 6.41
C ALA A 3 12.25 -0.09 5.23
N LEU A 4 11.84 -0.64 4.08
CA LEU A 4 12.55 -0.47 2.82
C LEU A 4 12.06 0.80 2.13
N VAL A 5 12.98 1.72 1.89
CA VAL A 5 12.71 3.06 1.37
C VAL A 5 13.44 3.26 0.05
N LYS A 6 12.78 3.94 -0.90
CA LYS A 6 13.43 4.46 -2.11
C LYS A 6 14.10 5.79 -1.81
N SER A 7 15.21 5.76 -1.08
CA SER A 7 15.84 6.96 -0.52
C SER A 7 16.67 7.78 -1.49
N LYS A 8 17.11 7.18 -2.61
CA LYS A 8 17.97 7.84 -3.60
C LYS A 8 17.49 7.58 -5.02
N PRO A 9 17.69 8.53 -5.96
CA PRO A 9 17.33 8.37 -7.37
C PRO A 9 18.37 7.53 -8.13
N GLU A 10 18.70 6.34 -7.61
CA GLU A 10 19.64 5.40 -8.21
C GLU A 10 19.16 3.95 -8.00
N LYS A 11 19.80 2.98 -8.66
CA LYS A 11 19.50 1.56 -8.46
C LYS A 11 19.73 1.16 -7.00
N GLY A 12 18.69 0.64 -6.34
CA GLY A 12 18.74 0.22 -4.95
C GLY A 12 17.46 0.52 -4.16
N LEU A 13 17.43 -0.07 -2.97
CA LEU A 13 16.49 0.18 -1.87
C LEU A 13 17.29 0.17 -0.57
N TRP A 14 16.90 1.02 0.39
CA TRP A 14 17.64 1.20 1.63
C TRP A 14 16.78 0.82 2.82
N MET A 15 17.37 0.09 3.75
CA MET A 15 16.72 -0.20 5.03
C MET A 15 16.93 1.01 5.94
N GLU A 16 15.85 1.65 6.35
CA GLU A 16 15.88 2.83 7.19
C GLU A 16 14.97 2.67 8.41
N GLU A 17 15.24 3.45 9.46
CA GLU A 17 14.30 3.64 10.56
C GLU A 17 13.37 4.80 10.21
N VAL A 18 12.07 4.51 10.12
CA VAL A 18 11.01 5.49 9.86
C VAL A 18 10.03 5.55 11.03
N ASP A 19 9.36 6.68 11.21
CA ASP A 19 8.34 6.81 12.25
C ASP A 19 7.14 5.89 12.00
N ILE A 20 6.48 5.48 13.08
CA ILE A 20 5.21 4.77 12.96
C ILE A 20 4.15 5.82 12.57
N PRO A 21 3.38 5.60 11.48
CA PRO A 21 2.37 6.56 11.06
C PRO A 21 1.32 6.82 12.13
N GLU A 22 0.89 8.08 12.25
CA GLU A 22 -0.30 8.43 13.01
C GLU A 22 -1.56 7.92 12.31
N VAL A 23 -2.59 7.61 13.10
CA VAL A 23 -3.84 7.03 12.61
C VAL A 23 -4.92 8.09 12.69
N GLY A 24 -5.37 8.58 11.53
CA GLY A 24 -6.53 9.46 11.43
C GLY A 24 -7.85 8.71 11.66
N VAL A 25 -8.96 9.46 11.63
CA VAL A 25 -10.31 8.96 11.94
C VAL A 25 -10.73 7.79 11.05
N ASN A 26 -10.30 7.77 9.79
CA ASN A 26 -10.67 6.74 8.80
C ASN A 26 -9.49 5.83 8.42
N ASP A 27 -8.41 5.85 9.20
CA ASP A 27 -7.20 5.10 8.89
C ASP A 27 -7.10 3.81 9.70
N ILE A 28 -6.44 2.82 9.13
CA ILE A 28 -6.09 1.58 9.80
C ILE A 28 -4.58 1.40 9.82
N LEU A 29 -4.03 1.15 11.00
CA LEU A 29 -2.62 0.80 11.16
C LEU A 29 -2.49 -0.71 11.15
N ILE A 30 -1.71 -1.22 10.21
CA ILE A 30 -1.45 -2.66 10.06
C ILE A 30 -0.03 -2.96 10.49
N LYS A 31 0.12 -3.89 11.44
CA LYS A 31 1.41 -4.48 11.76
C LYS A 31 1.73 -5.54 10.71
N VAL A 32 2.58 -5.18 9.74
CA VAL A 32 3.01 -6.09 8.68
C VAL A 32 3.80 -7.26 9.28
N LYS A 33 3.40 -8.49 8.94
CA LYS A 33 4.04 -9.72 9.44
C LYS A 33 4.93 -10.38 8.39
N LYS A 34 4.48 -10.37 7.14
CA LYS A 34 5.22 -10.88 5.97
C LYS A 34 4.88 -10.03 4.75
N SER A 35 5.86 -9.85 3.87
CA SER A 35 5.70 -9.22 2.56
C SER A 35 6.30 -10.12 1.48
N ALA A 36 5.73 -10.09 0.29
CA ALA A 36 6.30 -10.65 -0.92
C ALA A 36 6.96 -9.53 -1.76
N ILE A 37 7.63 -9.95 -2.84
CA ILE A 37 8.27 -9.09 -3.82
C ILE A 37 7.57 -9.37 -5.16
N CYS A 38 7.11 -8.32 -5.82
CA CYS A 38 6.47 -8.38 -7.12
C CYS A 38 7.36 -7.79 -8.23
N GLY A 39 6.91 -7.90 -9.49
CA GLY A 39 7.60 -7.29 -10.62
C GLY A 39 7.76 -5.77 -10.47
N THR A 40 6.79 -5.09 -9.88
CA THR A 40 6.88 -3.65 -9.63
C THR A 40 8.02 -3.29 -8.68
N ASP A 41 8.26 -4.09 -7.63
CA ASP A 41 9.39 -3.84 -6.73
C ASP A 41 10.74 -3.94 -7.46
N LEU A 42 10.83 -4.80 -8.50
CA LEU A 42 12.03 -4.88 -9.34
C LEU A 42 12.23 -3.64 -10.20
N HIS A 43 11.16 -3.05 -10.75
CA HIS A 43 11.23 -1.76 -11.46
C HIS A 43 11.75 -0.66 -10.53
N ILE A 44 11.20 -0.57 -9.31
CA ILE A 44 11.60 0.40 -8.28
C ILE A 44 13.08 0.20 -7.88
N TYR A 45 13.48 -1.04 -7.64
CA TYR A 45 14.86 -1.38 -7.30
C TYR A 45 15.83 -1.01 -8.43
N ARG A 46 15.48 -1.32 -9.69
CA ARG A 46 16.31 -0.99 -10.86
C ARG A 46 16.39 0.50 -11.16
N TRP A 47 15.41 1.26 -10.69
CA TRP A 47 15.27 2.69 -10.96
C TRP A 47 15.14 3.01 -12.46
N ASP A 48 14.31 2.25 -13.16
CA ASP A 48 14.03 2.46 -14.58
C ASP A 48 13.06 3.64 -14.83
N GLU A 49 12.84 3.95 -16.11
CA GLU A 49 12.00 5.07 -16.56
C GLU A 49 10.59 5.04 -15.94
N TRP A 50 9.96 3.86 -15.81
CA TRP A 50 8.65 3.76 -15.19
C TRP A 50 8.71 4.19 -13.72
N SER A 51 9.68 3.69 -12.97
CA SER A 51 9.83 4.02 -11.56
C SER A 51 10.20 5.49 -11.33
N GLN A 52 11.04 6.08 -12.20
CA GLN A 52 11.42 7.49 -12.15
C GLN A 52 10.21 8.42 -12.31
N ASN A 53 9.23 8.02 -13.12
CA ASN A 53 8.01 8.79 -13.37
C ASN A 53 6.91 8.56 -12.33
N THR A 54 6.98 7.46 -11.56
CA THR A 54 5.85 7.02 -10.71
C THR A 54 6.16 7.11 -9.21
N ILE A 55 7.42 6.94 -8.81
CA ILE A 55 7.82 6.80 -7.40
C ILE A 55 8.51 8.06 -6.92
N LYS A 56 8.12 8.52 -5.73
CA LYS A 56 8.77 9.65 -5.06
C LYS A 56 9.96 9.17 -4.25
N ILE A 57 11.05 9.92 -4.29
CA ILE A 57 12.18 9.68 -3.39
C ILE A 57 11.75 9.88 -1.93
N GLY A 58 12.21 8.99 -1.05
CA GLY A 58 11.79 8.90 0.35
C GLY A 58 10.55 8.03 0.59
N GLN A 59 9.96 7.45 -0.46
CA GLN A 59 8.77 6.60 -0.31
C GLN A 59 9.12 5.22 0.26
N THR A 60 8.35 4.77 1.25
CA THR A 60 8.35 3.36 1.70
C THR A 60 7.66 2.49 0.65
N ILE A 61 8.31 1.38 0.28
CA ILE A 61 7.88 0.53 -0.85
C ILE A 61 7.28 -0.80 -0.36
N GLY A 62 6.69 -1.54 -1.31
CA GLY A 62 6.06 -2.84 -1.06
C GLY A 62 4.53 -2.74 -0.97
N ARG A 63 3.84 -3.60 -1.71
CA ARG A 63 2.36 -3.60 -1.80
C ARG A 63 1.72 -4.98 -1.66
N GLU A 64 2.53 -6.03 -1.47
CA GLU A 64 2.06 -7.40 -1.31
C GLU A 64 2.42 -7.90 0.10
N TYR A 65 1.51 -7.75 1.05
CA TYR A 65 1.78 -8.10 2.44
C TYR A 65 0.58 -8.71 3.16
N VAL A 66 0.87 -9.41 4.25
CA VAL A 66 -0.13 -9.82 5.23
C VAL A 66 0.29 -9.33 6.61
N GLY A 67 -0.67 -8.86 7.38
CA GLY A 67 -0.45 -8.35 8.73
C GLY A 67 -1.67 -8.52 9.61
N THR A 68 -1.62 -7.84 10.74
CA THR A 68 -2.74 -7.75 11.68
C THR A 68 -3.07 -6.30 11.98
N VAL A 69 -4.34 -6.00 12.18
CA VAL A 69 -4.79 -4.68 12.62
C VAL A 69 -4.18 -4.35 13.98
N ALA A 70 -3.40 -3.27 14.05
CA ALA A 70 -2.71 -2.82 15.25
C ALA A 70 -3.42 -1.64 15.92
N LYS A 71 -4.02 -0.74 15.13
CA LYS A 71 -4.83 0.40 15.59
C LYS A 71 -5.81 0.78 14.48
N MET A 72 -6.94 1.37 14.86
CA MET A 72 -7.96 1.87 13.95
C MET A 72 -8.41 3.26 14.39
N GLY A 73 -8.76 4.09 13.42
CA GLY A 73 -9.49 5.33 13.66
C GLY A 73 -10.93 5.07 14.10
N GLU A 74 -11.51 6.02 14.83
CA GLU A 74 -12.85 5.90 15.43
C GLU A 74 -13.99 5.84 14.39
N GLY A 75 -13.75 6.32 13.17
CA GLY A 75 -14.73 6.28 12.08
C GLY A 75 -14.81 4.93 11.35
N LEU A 76 -13.90 4.00 11.65
CA LEU A 76 -13.87 2.70 10.97
C LEU A 76 -14.83 1.69 11.59
N THR A 77 -15.51 0.95 10.72
CA THR A 77 -16.38 -0.17 11.09
C THR A 77 -16.00 -1.40 10.26
N GLY A 78 -16.39 -2.60 10.73
CA GLY A 78 -16.18 -3.85 9.99
C GLY A 78 -14.80 -4.52 10.19
N PHE A 79 -13.94 -3.95 11.04
CA PHE A 79 -12.66 -4.55 11.45
C PHE A 79 -12.51 -4.52 12.97
N GLN A 80 -11.64 -5.38 13.49
CA GLN A 80 -11.26 -5.43 14.90
C GLN A 80 -9.74 -5.44 15.02
N ILE A 81 -9.22 -4.91 16.13
CA ILE A 81 -7.80 -5.05 16.47
C ILE A 81 -7.45 -6.53 16.56
N GLY A 82 -6.39 -6.94 15.87
CA GLY A 82 -5.95 -8.33 15.76
C GLY A 82 -6.41 -9.04 14.48
N ASP A 83 -7.36 -8.48 13.72
CA ASP A 83 -7.82 -9.08 12.47
C ASP A 83 -6.68 -9.27 11.47
N ARG A 84 -6.67 -10.42 10.79
CA ARG A 84 -5.71 -10.70 9.72
C ARG A 84 -6.16 -10.03 8.43
N VAL A 85 -5.32 -9.15 7.91
CA VAL A 85 -5.64 -8.29 6.75
C VAL A 85 -4.50 -8.22 5.74
N THR A 86 -4.84 -7.83 4.51
CA THR A 86 -3.95 -7.42 3.41
C THR A 86 -4.45 -6.11 2.83
N GLY A 87 -3.58 -5.37 2.13
CA GLY A 87 -3.97 -4.19 1.36
C GLY A 87 -4.47 -4.53 -0.05
N GLU A 88 -5.36 -3.69 -0.57
CA GLU A 88 -5.76 -3.63 -1.98
C GLU A 88 -5.45 -2.23 -2.48
N GLY A 89 -4.70 -2.13 -3.58
CA GLY A 89 -4.38 -0.85 -4.23
C GLY A 89 -5.40 -0.45 -5.30
N HIS A 90 -6.17 -1.39 -5.83
CA HIS A 90 -7.17 -1.17 -6.86
C HIS A 90 -8.54 -0.87 -6.22
N ILE A 91 -8.74 0.37 -5.76
CA ILE A 91 -9.96 0.77 -5.04
C ILE A 91 -11.02 1.19 -6.06
N ALA A 92 -11.99 0.31 -6.31
CA ALA A 92 -13.10 0.57 -7.22
C ALA A 92 -14.14 1.52 -6.60
N GLY A 93 -14.57 2.56 -7.32
CA GLY A 93 -15.54 3.54 -6.82
C GLY A 93 -16.96 3.02 -6.54
N GLY A 94 -17.30 1.78 -6.92
CA GLY A 94 -18.56 1.13 -6.50
C GLY A 94 -19.85 1.59 -7.20
N HIS A 95 -19.86 2.75 -7.88
CA HIS A 95 -21.09 3.34 -8.42
C HIS A 95 -21.26 3.28 -9.95
N CYS A 96 -20.20 3.00 -10.72
CA CYS A 96 -20.29 2.96 -12.19
C CYS A 96 -20.99 1.71 -12.74
N ARG A 97 -21.24 1.68 -14.06
CA ARG A 97 -21.89 0.55 -14.75
C ARG A 97 -21.20 -0.78 -14.48
N ASN A 98 -19.87 -0.80 -14.50
CA ASN A 98 -19.10 -2.03 -14.27
C ASN A 98 -19.21 -2.50 -12.80
N CYS A 99 -19.09 -1.59 -11.84
CA CYS A 99 -19.23 -1.90 -10.42
C CYS A 99 -20.60 -2.50 -10.07
N ARG A 100 -21.69 -1.88 -10.56
CA ARG A 100 -23.07 -2.37 -10.34
C ARG A 100 -23.34 -3.74 -10.94
N ARG A 101 -22.54 -4.14 -11.95
CA ARG A 101 -22.58 -5.48 -12.57
C ARG A 101 -21.61 -6.47 -11.90
N GLY A 102 -21.04 -6.14 -10.74
CA GLY A 102 -20.04 -6.96 -10.05
C GLY A 102 -18.65 -6.96 -10.70
N ARG A 103 -18.41 -6.15 -11.74
CA ARG A 103 -17.14 -6.07 -12.49
C ARG A 103 -16.23 -4.98 -11.95
N LYS A 104 -15.92 -5.03 -10.64
CA LYS A 104 -15.10 -4.02 -9.97
C LYS A 104 -13.66 -3.91 -10.52
N HIS A 105 -13.11 -5.02 -11.01
CA HIS A 105 -11.76 -5.11 -11.60
C HIS A 105 -11.57 -4.31 -12.91
N VAL A 106 -12.66 -3.80 -13.50
CA VAL A 106 -12.63 -2.90 -14.68
C VAL A 106 -13.40 -1.62 -14.37
N CYS A 107 -13.33 -1.16 -13.12
CA CYS A 107 -13.92 0.10 -12.73
C CYS A 107 -13.20 1.26 -13.42
N GLU A 108 -13.95 2.08 -14.15
CA GLU A 108 -13.44 3.30 -14.80
C GLU A 108 -13.06 4.42 -13.79
N ASN A 109 -13.57 4.34 -12.56
CA ASN A 109 -13.29 5.29 -11.48
C ASN A 109 -12.41 4.65 -10.40
N THR A 110 -11.47 3.79 -10.81
CA THR A 110 -10.51 3.17 -9.88
C THR A 110 -9.51 4.22 -9.41
N VAL A 111 -9.21 4.21 -8.12
CA VAL A 111 -8.09 4.95 -7.52
C VAL A 111 -7.07 3.95 -6.99
N GLY A 112 -5.78 4.23 -7.18
CA GLY A 112 -4.65 3.42 -6.72
C GLY A 112 -3.31 4.11 -6.91
#